data_AF-A0AAV7FTK4-F1
#
_entry.id   AF-A0AAV7FTK4-F1
#
_cell.length_a   1.000
_cell.length_b   1.000
_cell.length_c   1.000
_cell.angle_alpha   90.00
_cell.angle_beta   90.00
_cell.angle_gamma   90.00
#
_symmetry.space_group_name_H-M   'P 1'
#
loop_
_entity.id
_entity.type
_entity.pdbx_description
1 polymer ?
#
loop_
_entity_poly.entity_id
_entity_poly.type
_entity_poly.pdbx_seq_one_letter_code
_entity_poly.pdbx_strand_id
1 'polypeptide(L)'
;MNLERRVEGWDERIRRILGIPWGFLIGAELTIAQSRISLVNKIQKFYRSQGVQIHNRHIEILVRQVTSRVLVSEDGMSNVFLPGEFLGLLRAERAGRVLDEAICYRAIFLGITKSSLNTQSFISEASFQETARVLAKAALRGRIDWLKGLKENVVLIIWSTYRN
;
A
#
# COMPACT_ATOMS: atom_id res chain seq x y z
N MET A 1 -3.52 -7.55 32.36
CA MET A 1 -2.47 -8.36 31.69
C MET A 1 -2.06 -7.61 30.42
N ASN A 2 -0.86 -7.02 30.39
CA ASN A 2 -0.51 -5.96 29.44
C ASN A 2 -0.05 -6.56 28.09
N LEU A 3 -0.88 -6.45 27.06
CA LEU A 3 -0.66 -7.08 25.74
C LEU A 3 0.48 -6.42 24.95
N GLU A 4 0.74 -5.13 25.20
CA GLU A 4 1.81 -4.35 24.54
C GLU A 4 3.20 -4.89 24.92
N ARG A 5 3.43 -5.19 26.21
CA ARG A 5 4.70 -5.80 26.68
C ARG A 5 4.96 -7.20 26.15
N ARG A 6 3.90 -7.92 25.78
CA ARG A 6 4.06 -9.23 25.13
C ARG A 6 4.52 -9.03 23.68
N VAL A 7 3.89 -8.13 22.93
CA VAL A 7 4.28 -7.83 21.54
C VAL A 7 5.76 -7.43 21.44
N GLU A 8 6.24 -6.56 22.34
CA GLU A 8 7.65 -6.15 22.40
C GLU A 8 8.59 -7.34 22.69
N GLY A 9 8.23 -8.20 23.66
CA GLY A 9 9.02 -9.39 24.00
C GLY A 9 9.05 -10.46 22.89
N TRP A 10 8.08 -10.46 21.98
CA TRP A 10 8.09 -11.34 20.81
C TRP A 10 9.02 -10.82 19.71
N ASP A 11 9.09 -9.50 19.47
CA ASP A 11 9.98 -8.89 18.46
C ASP A 11 11.46 -9.17 18.77
N GLU A 12 11.85 -9.00 20.04
CA GLU A 12 13.19 -9.25 20.55
C GLU A 12 13.62 -10.73 20.38
N ARG A 13 12.67 -11.65 20.59
CA ARG A 13 12.90 -13.10 20.51
C ARG A 13 12.97 -13.58 19.06
N ILE A 14 12.16 -13.01 18.18
CA ILE A 14 12.13 -13.31 16.74
C ILE A 14 13.43 -12.89 16.06
N ARG A 15 13.93 -11.69 16.37
CA ARG A 15 15.25 -11.21 15.88
C ARG A 15 16.40 -12.13 16.28
N ARG A 16 16.33 -12.74 17.46
CA ARG A 16 17.35 -13.66 17.99
C ARG A 16 17.32 -15.06 17.35
N ILE A 17 16.17 -15.50 16.84
CA ILE A 17 15.95 -16.87 16.34
C ILE A 17 16.05 -16.95 14.81
N LEU A 18 15.59 -15.92 14.08
CA LEU A 18 15.45 -15.95 12.62
C LEU A 18 16.49 -15.11 11.86
N GLY A 19 17.40 -14.42 12.56
CA GLY A 19 18.37 -13.50 11.98
C GLY A 19 17.78 -12.11 11.67
N ILE A 20 18.67 -11.16 11.38
CA ILE A 20 18.36 -9.73 11.17
C ILE A 20 17.36 -9.49 10.02
N PRO A 21 17.45 -10.17 8.85
CA PRO A 21 16.56 -9.89 7.71
C PRO A 21 15.11 -10.35 7.95
N TRP A 22 14.90 -11.51 8.57
CA TRP A 22 13.57 -12.06 8.83
C TRP A 22 12.86 -11.36 9.99
N GLY A 23 13.61 -10.92 11.01
CA GLY A 23 13.04 -10.12 12.10
C GLY A 23 12.47 -8.78 11.61
N PHE A 24 13.14 -8.14 10.65
CA PHE A 24 12.66 -6.90 10.06
C PHE A 24 11.36 -7.10 9.27
N LEU A 25 11.27 -8.15 8.44
CA LEU A 25 10.06 -8.48 7.68
C LEU A 25 8.87 -8.77 8.59
N ILE A 26 9.08 -9.60 9.62
CA ILE A 26 8.00 -9.96 10.56
C ILE A 26 7.56 -8.73 11.37
N GLY A 27 8.49 -7.88 11.80
CA GLY A 27 8.18 -6.63 12.48
C GLY A 27 7.37 -5.66 11.62
N ALA A 28 7.72 -5.52 10.33
CA ALA A 28 6.98 -4.69 9.38
C ALA A 28 5.54 -5.21 9.17
N GLU A 29 5.36 -6.51 8.95
CA GLU A 29 4.04 -7.12 8.79
C GLU A 29 3.17 -6.99 10.05
N LEU A 30 3.77 -7.20 11.22
CA LEU A 30 3.07 -7.04 12.51
C LEU A 30 2.62 -5.59 12.72
N THR A 31 3.49 -4.63 12.40
CA THR A 31 3.19 -3.19 12.49
C THR A 31 2.04 -2.81 11.56
N ILE A 32 2.01 -3.33 10.34
CA ILE A 32 0.92 -3.12 9.38
C ILE A 32 -0.38 -3.71 9.94
N ALA A 33 -0.35 -4.95 10.42
CA ALA A 33 -1.54 -5.62 10.95
C ALA A 33 -2.12 -4.88 12.15
N GLN A 34 -1.29 -4.48 13.12
CA GLN A 34 -1.71 -3.72 14.29
C GLN A 34 -2.29 -2.35 13.90
N SER A 35 -1.64 -1.66 12.96
CA SER A 35 -2.12 -0.38 12.44
C SER A 35 -3.51 -0.51 11.80
N ARG A 36 -3.71 -1.55 10.98
CA ARG A 36 -5.01 -1.83 10.34
C ARG A 36 -6.11 -2.06 11.38
N ILE A 37 -5.86 -2.90 12.38
CA ILE A 37 -6.83 -3.19 13.46
C ILE A 37 -7.17 -1.92 14.24
N SER A 38 -6.16 -1.13 14.63
CA SER A 38 -6.34 0.12 15.37
C SER A 38 -7.20 1.12 14.60
N LEU A 39 -6.95 1.27 13.29
CA LEU A 39 -7.72 2.16 12.42
C LEU A 39 -9.18 1.72 12.27
N VAL A 40 -9.41 0.44 12.00
CA VAL A 40 -10.78 -0.10 11.86
C VAL A 40 -11.57 0.14 13.15
N ASN A 41 -10.97 -0.16 14.31
CA ASN A 41 -11.62 0.04 15.60
C ASN A 41 -11.92 1.51 15.90
N LYS A 42 -10.99 2.43 15.60
CA LYS A 42 -11.20 3.88 15.79
C LYS A 42 -12.31 4.41 14.91
N ILE A 43 -12.30 4.07 13.61
CA ILE A 43 -13.34 4.51 12.66
C ILE A 43 -14.70 3.94 13.07
N GLN A 44 -14.76 2.65 13.42
CA GLN A 44 -15.98 1.99 13.84
C GLN A 44 -16.57 2.61 15.11
N LYS A 45 -15.74 2.98 16.09
CA LYS A 45 -16.18 3.66 17.32
C LYS A 45 -16.83 5.01 17.01
N PHE A 46 -16.28 5.77 16.06
CA PHE A 46 -16.83 7.06 15.64
C PHE A 46 -18.20 6.91 14.99
N TYR A 47 -18.36 5.99 14.02
CA TYR A 47 -19.67 5.75 13.40
C TYR A 47 -20.71 5.22 14.38
N ARG A 48 -20.32 4.32 15.29
CA ARG A 48 -21.21 3.84 16.35
C ARG A 48 -21.67 4.97 17.27
N SER A 49 -20.81 5.93 17.58
CA SER A 49 -21.19 7.10 18.39
C SER A 49 -22.20 8.02 17.69
N GLN A 50 -22.27 7.96 16.36
CA GLN A 50 -23.28 8.66 15.56
C GLN A 50 -24.54 7.82 15.30
N GLY A 51 -24.65 6.63 15.90
CA GLY A 51 -25.76 5.71 15.69
C GLY A 51 -25.75 5.00 14.34
N VAL A 52 -24.68 5.10 13.55
CA VAL A 52 -24.57 4.47 12.23
C VAL A 52 -23.95 3.09 12.35
N GLN A 53 -24.67 2.06 11.88
CA GLN A 53 -24.17 0.69 11.81
C GLN A 53 -23.47 0.45 10.48
N ILE A 54 -22.14 0.25 10.51
CA ILE A 54 -21.34 -0.09 9.32
C ILE A 54 -20.66 -1.43 9.57
N HIS A 55 -20.74 -2.34 8.59
CA HIS A 55 -20.04 -3.62 8.66
C HIS A 55 -18.52 -3.41 8.52
N ASN A 56 -17.74 -4.04 9.40
CA ASN A 56 -16.27 -3.87 9.47
C ASN A 56 -15.59 -4.09 8.10
N ARG A 57 -16.09 -5.04 7.30
CA ARG A 57 -15.58 -5.35 5.96
C ARG A 57 -15.49 -4.12 5.03
N HIS A 58 -16.40 -3.16 5.13
CA HIS A 58 -16.33 -1.93 4.32
C HIS A 58 -15.15 -1.05 4.73
N ILE A 59 -14.94 -0.89 6.04
CA ILE A 59 -13.84 -0.10 6.59
C ILE A 59 -12.51 -0.79 6.30
N GLU A 60 -12.44 -2.11 6.44
CA GLU A 60 -11.24 -2.91 6.12
C GLU A 60 -10.81 -2.75 4.66
N ILE A 61 -11.74 -2.74 3.71
CA ILE A 61 -11.44 -2.51 2.29
C ILE A 61 -10.76 -1.14 2.11
N LEU A 62 -11.26 -0.09 2.77
CA LEU A 62 -10.67 1.26 2.71
C LEU A 62 -9.29 1.31 3.38
N VAL A 63 -9.16 0.75 4.58
CA VAL A 63 -7.89 0.72 5.33
C VAL A 63 -6.82 -0.08 4.57
N ARG A 64 -7.22 -1.14 3.86
CA ARG A 64 -6.32 -1.89 2.98
C ARG A 64 -5.79 -1.05 1.83
N GLN A 65 -6.59 -0.16 1.24
CA GLN A 65 -6.14 0.74 0.18
C GLN A 65 -5.11 1.76 0.68
N VAL A 66 -5.33 2.28 1.88
CA VAL A 66 -4.48 3.29 2.52
C VAL A 66 -3.14 2.71 3.00
N THR A 67 -3.10 1.40 3.28
CA THR A 67 -1.90 0.63 3.71
C THR A 67 -1.37 -0.29 2.60
N SER A 68 -1.70 -0.01 1.34
CA SER A 68 -1.33 -0.85 0.19
C SER A 68 0.10 -0.64 -0.29
N ARG A 69 0.80 0.37 0.25
CA ARG A 69 2.10 0.83 -0.20
C ARG A 69 3.13 0.76 0.91
N VAL A 70 4.38 0.55 0.51
CA VAL A 70 5.57 0.51 1.37
C VAL A 70 6.65 1.40 0.76
N LEU A 71 7.53 1.93 1.62
CA LEU A 71 8.68 2.71 1.21
C LEU A 71 9.91 1.81 1.26
N VAL A 72 10.68 1.74 0.17
CA VAL A 72 11.93 0.98 0.16
C VAL A 72 12.95 1.66 1.07
N SER A 73 13.56 0.91 1.98
CA SER A 73 14.59 1.41 2.91
C SER A 73 15.93 1.55 2.19
N GLU A 74 16.72 2.56 2.57
CA GLU A 74 18.06 2.79 2.04
C GLU A 74 19.04 1.65 2.38
N ASP A 75 18.79 0.94 3.48
CA ASP A 75 19.66 -0.12 4.00
C ASP A 75 19.57 -1.44 3.22
N GLY A 76 18.72 -1.52 2.18
CA GLY A 76 18.50 -2.72 1.38
C GLY A 76 19.34 -2.76 0.11
N MET A 77 20.31 -3.66 0.03
CA MET A 77 21.22 -3.88 -1.11
C MET A 77 20.56 -4.50 -2.36
N SER A 78 19.24 -4.39 -2.53
CA SER A 78 18.57 -4.93 -3.72
C SER A 78 18.60 -3.91 -4.85
N ASN A 79 19.44 -4.13 -5.87
CA ASN A 79 19.59 -3.30 -7.08
C ASN A 79 18.30 -3.11 -7.92
N VAL A 80 17.17 -3.69 -7.49
CA VAL A 80 15.91 -3.73 -8.24
C VAL A 80 15.04 -2.51 -7.99
N PHE A 81 15.18 -1.83 -6.85
CA PHE A 81 14.36 -0.68 -6.49
C PHE A 81 15.19 0.49 -6.03
N LEU A 82 14.70 1.70 -6.30
CA LEU A 82 15.36 2.92 -5.83
C LEU A 82 15.04 3.16 -4.35
N PRO A 83 16.02 3.58 -3.54
CA PRO A 83 15.76 3.98 -2.16
C PRO A 83 14.71 5.10 -2.12
N GLY A 84 13.76 5.01 -1.19
CA GLY A 84 12.67 5.98 -1.07
C GLY A 84 11.57 5.84 -2.14
N GLU A 85 11.59 4.81 -2.99
CA GLU A 85 10.49 4.54 -3.92
C GLU A 85 9.26 3.98 -3.20
N PHE A 86 8.07 4.43 -3.61
CA PHE A 86 6.80 3.86 -3.18
C PHE A 86 6.46 2.58 -3.96
N LEU A 87 6.60 1.44 -3.30
CA LEU A 87 6.26 0.15 -3.88
C LEU A 87 4.90 -0.33 -3.38
N GLY A 88 4.19 -1.11 -4.20
CA GLY A 88 3.01 -1.86 -3.72
C GLY A 88 3.46 -2.98 -2.80
N LEU A 89 2.80 -3.16 -1.66
CA LEU A 89 3.13 -4.20 -0.67
C LEU A 89 3.22 -5.59 -1.35
N LEU A 90 2.22 -5.94 -2.16
CA LEU A 90 2.20 -7.20 -2.92
C LEU A 90 3.35 -7.32 -3.93
N ARG A 91 3.86 -6.20 -4.45
CA ARG A 91 4.99 -6.20 -5.37
C ARG A 91 6.30 -6.36 -4.62
N ALA A 92 6.42 -5.78 -3.42
CA ALA A 92 7.55 -5.97 -2.51
C ALA A 92 7.66 -7.45 -2.11
N GLU A 93 6.57 -8.03 -1.62
CA GLU A 93 6.51 -9.44 -1.22
C GLU A 93 6.87 -10.39 -2.36
N ARG A 94 6.36 -10.13 -3.58
CA ARG A 94 6.68 -10.95 -4.76
C ARG A 94 8.14 -10.82 -5.15
N ALA A 95 8.68 -9.61 -5.16
CA ALA A 95 10.07 -9.39 -5.53
C ALA A 95 11.03 -10.05 -4.53
N GLY A 96 10.75 -9.98 -3.22
CA GLY A 96 11.55 -10.69 -2.21
C GLY A 96 11.53 -12.20 -2.38
N ARG A 97 10.37 -12.79 -2.73
CA ARG A 97 10.28 -14.23 -3.03
C ARG A 97 11.05 -14.65 -4.28
N VAL A 98 11.13 -13.80 -5.29
CA VAL A 98 11.83 -14.10 -6.55
C VAL A 98 13.34 -13.99 -6.38
N LEU A 99 13.80 -13.03 -5.59
CA LEU A 99 15.21 -12.79 -5.34
C LEU A 99 15.78 -13.70 -4.25
N ASP A 100 14.93 -14.44 -3.52
CA ASP A 100 15.27 -15.17 -2.29
C ASP A 100 15.96 -14.27 -1.24
N GLU A 101 15.71 -12.96 -1.33
CA GLU A 101 16.29 -11.92 -0.48
C GLU A 101 15.17 -11.11 0.17
N ALA A 102 15.36 -10.81 1.46
CA ALA A 102 14.46 -9.95 2.20
C ALA A 102 14.62 -8.50 1.71
N ILE A 103 13.61 -7.98 1.00
CA ILE A 103 13.58 -6.56 0.65
C ILE A 103 13.24 -5.77 1.91
N CYS A 104 14.17 -4.92 2.34
CA CYS A 104 13.95 -4.01 3.46
C CYS A 104 13.01 -2.88 3.02
N TYR A 105 11.78 -2.87 3.53
CA TYR A 105 10.81 -1.79 3.35
C TYR A 105 10.19 -1.32 4.67
N ARG A 106 9.85 -0.04 4.74
CA ARG A 106 9.07 0.54 5.84
C ARG A 106 7.60 0.62 5.45
N ALA A 107 6.74 0.15 6.34
CA ALA A 107 5.31 0.34 6.24
C ALA A 107 4.96 1.83 6.29
N ILE A 108 4.16 2.30 5.33
CA ILE A 108 3.71 3.68 5.29
C ILE A 108 2.18 3.74 5.21
N PHE A 109 1.65 4.81 5.79
CA PHE A 109 0.25 5.15 5.68
C PHE A 109 0.09 6.28 4.66
N LEU A 110 -0.51 5.98 3.51
CA LEU A 110 -0.81 7.00 2.51
C LEU A 110 -2.28 7.37 2.60
N GLY A 111 -2.57 8.62 2.98
CA GLY A 111 -3.93 9.15 2.95
C GLY A 111 -4.62 8.91 1.61
N ILE A 112 -5.95 8.86 1.61
CA ILE A 112 -6.78 8.40 0.48
C ILE A 112 -6.37 9.09 -0.82
N THR A 113 -6.24 10.43 -0.82
CA THR A 113 -5.80 11.21 -1.99
C THR A 113 -4.43 10.79 -2.52
N LYS A 114 -3.43 10.65 -1.64
CA LYS A 114 -2.08 10.22 -2.05
C LYS A 114 -2.04 8.77 -2.52
N SER A 115 -2.87 7.90 -1.95
CA SER A 115 -2.98 6.49 -2.39
C SER A 115 -3.63 6.41 -3.77
N SER A 116 -4.68 7.21 -4.02
CA SER A 116 -5.35 7.32 -5.33
C SER A 116 -4.45 7.92 -6.42
N LEU A 117 -3.56 8.85 -6.05
CA LEU A 117 -2.58 9.43 -6.98
C LEU A 117 -1.36 8.53 -7.21
N ASN A 118 -1.09 7.56 -6.34
CA ASN A 118 0.00 6.60 -6.52
C ASN A 118 -0.56 5.25 -6.98
N THR A 119 -1.44 5.22 -7.99
CA THR A 119 -1.91 3.97 -8.60
C THR A 119 -0.94 3.50 -9.69
N GLN A 120 -1.11 2.28 -10.20
CA GLN A 120 -0.28 1.78 -11.31
C GLN A 120 -0.71 2.35 -12.67
N SER A 121 -1.99 2.66 -12.80
CA SER A 121 -2.57 3.25 -14.00
C SER A 121 -2.47 4.77 -13.96
N PHE A 122 -1.81 5.33 -14.97
CA PHE A 122 -1.76 6.78 -15.12
C PHE A 122 -3.10 7.33 -15.64
N ILE A 123 -3.91 6.53 -16.35
CA ILE A 123 -5.25 6.93 -16.81
C ILE A 123 -6.17 7.12 -15.60
N SER A 124 -6.12 6.21 -14.64
CA SER A 124 -6.84 6.33 -13.37
C SER A 124 -6.37 7.49 -12.51
N GLU A 125 -5.05 7.68 -12.41
CA GLU A 125 -4.41 8.80 -11.70
C GLU A 125 -4.85 10.15 -12.32
N ALA A 126 -4.72 10.31 -13.64
CA ALA A 126 -4.99 11.56 -14.35
C ALA A 126 -6.47 11.97 -14.33
N SER A 127 -7.37 10.98 -14.30
CA SER A 127 -8.81 11.20 -14.19
C SER A 127 -9.25 11.42 -12.73
N PHE A 128 -8.36 11.31 -11.74
CA PHE A 128 -8.68 11.64 -10.36
C PHE A 128 -8.41 13.12 -10.11
N GLN A 129 -7.15 13.55 -10.20
CA GLN A 129 -6.71 14.95 -10.03
C GLN A 129 -5.37 15.19 -10.76
N GLU A 130 -4.93 16.45 -10.83
CA GLU A 130 -3.61 16.86 -11.33
C GLU A 130 -3.27 16.39 -12.77
N THR A 131 -4.30 16.28 -13.63
CA THR A 131 -4.26 15.65 -14.96
C THR A 131 -3.02 16.01 -15.78
N ALA A 132 -2.69 17.30 -15.91
CA ALA A 132 -1.54 17.76 -16.69
C ALA A 132 -0.20 17.23 -16.14
N ARG A 133 -0.01 17.28 -14.82
CA ARG A 133 1.21 16.78 -14.14
C ARG A 133 1.35 15.28 -14.32
N VAL A 134 0.24 14.54 -14.20
CA VAL A 134 0.22 13.08 -14.32
C VAL A 134 0.58 12.64 -15.73
N LEU A 135 -0.06 13.24 -16.74
CA LEU A 135 0.20 12.92 -18.15
C LEU A 135 1.63 13.27 -18.56
N ALA A 136 2.14 14.44 -18.15
CA ALA A 136 3.54 14.82 -18.40
C ALA A 136 4.52 13.81 -17.78
N LYS A 137 4.31 13.42 -16.51
CA LYS A 137 5.13 12.41 -15.83
C LYS A 137 5.06 11.04 -16.52
N ALA A 138 3.88 10.65 -17.02
CA ALA A 138 3.70 9.40 -17.74
C ALA A 138 4.41 9.40 -19.09
N ALA A 139 4.29 10.50 -19.86
CA ALA A 139 4.96 10.68 -21.14
C ALA A 139 6.48 10.68 -21.01
N LEU A 140 7.02 11.44 -20.03
CA LEU A 140 8.47 11.49 -19.76
C LEU A 140 9.06 10.13 -19.37
N ARG A 141 8.27 9.28 -18.70
CA ARG A 141 8.68 7.94 -18.27
C ARG A 141 8.32 6.84 -19.28
N GLY A 142 7.64 7.17 -20.38
CA GLY A 142 7.13 6.18 -21.34
C GLY A 142 6.20 5.13 -20.70
N ARG A 143 5.36 5.53 -19.73
CA ARG A 143 4.49 4.58 -19.02
C ARG A 143 3.43 3.99 -19.95
N ILE A 144 3.27 2.68 -19.90
CA ILE A 144 2.22 1.95 -20.60
C ILE A 144 1.15 1.50 -19.60
N ASP A 145 -0.12 1.78 -19.91
CA ASP A 145 -1.27 1.35 -19.11
C ASP A 145 -1.85 0.05 -19.67
N TRP A 146 -2.08 -0.92 -18.80
CA TRP A 146 -2.59 -2.25 -19.16
C TRP A 146 -4.09 -2.42 -18.88
N LEU A 147 -4.80 -1.35 -18.50
CA LEU A 147 -6.27 -1.33 -18.35
C LEU A 147 -6.81 -2.40 -17.37
N LYS A 148 -6.03 -2.71 -16.33
CA LYS A 148 -6.38 -3.78 -15.37
C LYS A 148 -7.49 -3.39 -14.38
N GLY A 149 -7.82 -2.10 -14.28
CA GLY A 149 -8.80 -1.58 -13.34
C GLY A 149 -10.13 -1.23 -13.98
N LEU A 150 -11.08 -0.80 -13.16
CA LEU A 150 -12.41 -0.43 -13.63
C LEU A 150 -12.42 0.92 -14.35
N LYS A 151 -11.70 1.91 -13.81
CA LYS A 151 -11.79 3.30 -14.26
C LYS A 151 -11.17 3.50 -15.64
N GLU A 152 -10.06 2.82 -15.92
CA GLU A 152 -9.41 2.87 -17.23
C GLU A 152 -10.31 2.26 -18.31
N ASN A 153 -10.94 1.12 -17.99
CA ASN A 153 -11.88 0.46 -18.90
C ASN A 153 -13.11 1.33 -19.19
N VAL A 154 -13.68 1.97 -18.17
CA VAL A 154 -14.81 2.88 -18.35
C VAL A 154 -14.43 4.08 -19.23
N VAL A 155 -13.27 4.70 -19.00
CA VAL A 155 -12.79 5.83 -19.82
C VAL A 155 -12.63 5.41 -21.29
N LEU A 156 -12.10 4.21 -21.55
CA LEU A 156 -11.92 3.71 -22.90
C LEU A 156 -13.27 3.42 -23.59
N ILE A 157 -14.24 2.85 -22.87
CA ILE A 157 -15.61 2.62 -23.38
C ILE A 157 -16.24 3.96 -23.77
N ILE A 158 -16.22 4.95 -22.87
CA ILE A 158 -16.78 6.27 -23.14
C ILE A 158 -16.15 6.86 -24.40
N TRP A 159 -14.82 6.82 -24.51
CA TRP A 159 -14.14 7.36 -25.68
C TRP A 159 -14.49 6.62 -26.98
N SER A 160 -14.66 5.30 -26.93
CA SER A 160 -15.12 4.51 -28.07
C SER A 160 -16.52 4.91 -28.53
N THR A 161 -17.41 5.25 -27.59
CA THR A 161 -18.79 5.68 -27.92
C THR A 161 -18.82 7.05 -28.61
N TYR A 162 -17.92 7.96 -28.27
CA TYR A 162 -17.85 9.30 -28.87
C TYR A 162 -17.10 9.36 -30.22
N ARG A 163 -16.55 8.24 -30.68
CA ARG A 163 -15.77 8.15 -31.92
C ARG A 163 -16.56 7.61 -33.11
N ASN A 164 -17.80 7.18 -32.89
CA ASN A 164 -18.78 6.80 -33.91
C ASN A 164 -19.84 7.90 -34.02
#